data_AF-A0A2E8CH19-F1
#
_entry.id   AF-A0A2E8CH19-F1
#
_cell.length_a   1.000
_cell.length_b   1.000
_cell.length_c   1.000
_cell.angle_alpha   90.00
_cell.angle_beta   90.00
_cell.angle_gamma   90.00
#
_symmetry.space_group_name_H-M   'P 1'
#
loop_
_entity.id
_entity.type
_entity.pdbx_description
1 polymer ?
#
loop_
_entity_poly.entity_id
_entity_poly.type
_entity_poly.pdbx_seq_one_letter_code
_entity_poly.pdbx_strand_id
1 'polypeptide(L)'
;MKKRIWITLILALVIINGLAELVTLYSGLFFPYILRVTLVLGIVMIVMVFSGAYQLISTIEEEKPLGGDAITTVGKATKKPVSHR
;
A
#
# COMPACT_ATOMS: atom_id res chain seq x y z
N MET A 1 -3.45 -4.90 -7.71
CA MET A 1 -2.30 -3.98 -7.80
C MET A 1 -2.16 -3.30 -9.16
N LYS A 2 -2.00 -4.03 -10.28
CA LYS A 2 -1.70 -3.42 -11.61
C LYS A 2 -2.67 -2.32 -12.04
N LYS A 3 -3.99 -2.55 -11.99
CA LYS A 3 -4.98 -1.55 -12.43
C LYS A 3 -4.94 -0.24 -11.63
N ARG A 4 -4.75 -0.31 -10.31
CA ARG A 4 -4.67 0.89 -9.44
C ARG A 4 -3.51 1.79 -9.86
N ILE A 5 -2.31 1.23 -10.02
CA ILE A 5 -1.10 1.98 -10.41
C ILE A 5 -1.29 2.64 -11.77
N TRP A 6 -1.86 1.93 -12.74
CA TRP A 6 -2.11 2.48 -14.07
C TRP A 6 -3.13 3.62 -14.06
N ILE A 7 -4.19 3.51 -13.26
CA ILE A 7 -5.18 4.59 -13.09
C ILE A 7 -4.50 5.81 -12.46
N THR A 8 -3.69 5.61 -11.41
CA THR A 8 -2.96 6.70 -10.77
C THR A 8 -1.98 7.38 -11.73
N LEU A 9 -1.27 6.62 -12.57
CA LEU A 9 -0.34 7.15 -13.55
C LEU A 9 -1.05 8.04 -14.58
N ILE A 10 -2.15 7.55 -15.15
CA ILE A 10 -2.95 8.30 -16.14
C ILE A 10 -3.55 9.56 -15.49
N LEU A 11 -4.10 9.42 -14.28
CA LEU A 11 -4.69 10.53 -13.54
C LEU A 11 -3.65 11.60 -13.21
N ALA A 12 -2.48 11.20 -12.72
CA ALA A 12 -1.38 12.11 -12.40
C ALA A 12 -0.87 12.83 -13.67
N LEU A 13 -0.78 12.13 -14.81
CA LEU A 13 -0.42 12.76 -16.08
C LEU A 13 -1.39 13.87 -16.47
N VAL A 14 -2.70 13.63 -16.37
CA VAL A 14 -3.72 14.62 -16.73
C VAL A 14 -3.68 15.81 -15.76
N ILE A 15 -3.67 15.55 -14.46
CA ILE A 15 -3.73 16.60 -13.43
C ILE A 15 -2.48 17.48 -13.48
N ILE A 16 -1.28 16.88 -13.52
CA ILE A 16 -0.03 17.66 -13.48
C ILE A 16 0.15 18.50 -14.74
N ASN A 17 -0.22 17.98 -15.91
CA ASN A 17 -0.17 18.78 -17.13
C ASN A 17 -1.19 19.91 -17.12
N GLY A 18 -2.44 19.63 -16.71
CA GLY A 18 -3.45 20.67 -16.57
C GLY A 18 -3.06 21.76 -15.58
N LEU A 19 -2.55 21.39 -14.39
CA LEU A 19 -2.06 22.35 -13.41
C LEU A 19 -0.86 23.15 -13.92
N ALA A 20 0.10 22.50 -14.57
CA ALA A 20 1.26 23.19 -15.13
C ALA A 20 0.85 24.20 -16.22
N GLU A 21 -0.14 23.86 -17.04
CA GLU A 21 -0.70 24.78 -18.04
C GLU A 21 -1.45 25.94 -17.40
N LEU A 22 -2.27 25.69 -16.37
CA LEU A 22 -2.92 26.74 -15.60
C LEU A 22 -1.91 27.69 -14.96
N VAL A 23 -0.84 27.17 -14.36
CA VAL A 23 0.23 28.00 -13.79
C VAL A 23 0.85 28.88 -14.87
N THR A 24 1.20 28.31 -16.03
CA THR A 24 1.77 29.11 -17.13
C THR A 24 0.80 30.18 -17.65
N LEU A 25 -0.50 29.89 -17.73
CA LEU A 25 -1.50 30.85 -18.18
C LEU A 25 -1.73 32.00 -17.20
N TYR A 26 -1.86 31.72 -15.90
CA TYR A 26 -2.23 32.74 -14.92
C TYR A 26 -1.03 33.46 -14.29
N SER A 27 0.11 32.80 -14.15
CA SER A 27 1.29 33.37 -13.48
C SER A 27 2.38 33.83 -14.44
N GLY A 28 2.31 33.44 -15.72
CA GLY A 28 3.36 33.69 -16.70
C GLY A 28 4.66 32.90 -16.43
N LEU A 29 4.68 32.04 -15.41
CA LEU A 29 5.85 31.22 -15.08
C LEU A 29 5.95 30.03 -16.03
N PHE A 30 7.13 29.89 -16.64
CA PHE A 30 7.46 28.72 -17.44
C PHE A 30 7.65 27.51 -16.52
N PHE A 31 6.82 26.49 -16.69
CA PHE A 31 6.91 25.24 -15.94
C PHE A 31 7.63 24.18 -16.80
N PRO A 32 8.92 23.88 -16.54
CA PRO A 32 9.71 22.98 -17.38
C PRO A 32 9.13 21.57 -17.44
N TYR A 33 9.20 20.95 -18.62
CA TYR A 33 8.71 19.58 -18.83
C TYR A 33 9.35 18.56 -17.89
N ILE A 34 10.64 18.73 -17.55
CA ILE A 34 11.33 17.82 -16.63
C ILE A 34 10.71 17.85 -15.22
N LEU A 35 10.29 19.02 -14.73
CA LEU A 35 9.60 19.12 -13.43
C LEU A 35 8.24 18.44 -13.46
N ARG A 36 7.51 18.55 -14.59
CA ARG A 36 6.20 17.87 -14.75
C ARG A 36 6.35 16.35 -14.66
N VAL A 37 7.34 15.78 -15.36
CA VAL A 37 7.61 14.34 -15.31
C VAL A 37 8.05 13.90 -13.92
N THR A 38 8.95 14.66 -13.28
CA THR A 38 9.41 14.36 -11.91
C THR A 38 8.25 14.37 -10.90
N LEU A 39 7.32 15.32 -11.00
CA LEU A 39 6.13 15.36 -10.15
C LEU A 39 5.22 14.14 -10.36
N VAL A 40 4.97 13.76 -11.61
CA VAL A 40 4.17 12.56 -11.92
C VAL A 40 4.83 11.31 -11.33
N LEU A 41 6.14 11.13 -11.55
CA LEU A 41 6.87 9.99 -11.02
C LEU A 41 6.90 9.97 -9.49
N GLY A 42 7.09 11.13 -8.85
CA GLY A 42 7.04 11.26 -7.40
C GLY A 42 5.70 10.83 -6.81
N ILE A 43 4.59 11.28 -7.40
CA ILE A 43 3.24 10.89 -6.97
C ILE A 43 3.02 9.38 -7.14
N VAL A 44 3.42 8.82 -8.27
CA VAL A 44 3.29 7.39 -8.55
C VAL A 44 4.08 6.57 -7.51
N MET A 45 5.31 6.98 -7.20
CA MET A 45 6.16 6.33 -6.20
C MET A 45 5.53 6.37 -4.80
N ILE A 46 5.00 7.52 -4.39
CA ILE A 46 4.28 7.66 -3.11
C ILE A 46 3.12 6.67 -3.07
N VAL A 47 2.26 6.67 -4.09
CA VAL A 47 1.10 5.78 -4.13
C VAL A 47 1.50 4.31 -4.14
N MET A 48 2.60 3.94 -4.79
CA MET A 48 3.12 2.57 -4.74
C MET A 48 3.52 2.17 -3.32
N VAL A 49 4.26 3.00 -2.61
CA VAL A 49 4.71 2.71 -1.23
C VAL A 49 3.52 2.56 -0.30
N PHE A 50 2.59 3.53 -0.30
CA PHE A 50 1.41 3.49 0.55
C PHE A 50 0.46 2.35 0.20
N SER A 51 0.25 2.07 -1.09
CA SER A 51 -0.56 0.93 -1.51
C SER A 51 0.07 -0.41 -1.13
N GLY A 52 1.40 -0.51 -1.18
CA GLY A 52 2.13 -1.70 -0.73
C GLY A 52 1.96 -1.90 0.77
N ALA A 53 2.19 -0.85 1.56
CA ALA A 53 2.01 -0.89 3.02
C ALA A 53 0.58 -1.26 3.41
N TYR A 54 -0.43 -0.66 2.78
CA TYR A 54 -1.84 -1.00 3.01
C TYR A 54 -2.12 -2.49 2.76
N GLN A 55 -1.56 -3.04 1.68
CA GLN A 55 -1.76 -4.44 1.35
C GLN A 55 -1.10 -5.39 2.37
N LEU A 56 0.05 -5.01 2.93
CA LEU A 56 0.66 -5.79 4.02
C LEU A 56 -0.25 -5.79 5.26
N ILE A 57 -0.74 -4.61 5.65
CA ILE A 57 -1.63 -4.47 6.82
C ILE A 57 -2.91 -5.29 6.64
N SER A 58 -3.57 -5.16 5.48
CA SER A 58 -4.81 -5.89 5.22
C SER A 58 -4.61 -7.41 5.23
N THR A 59 -3.46 -7.88 4.76
CA THR A 59 -3.13 -9.32 4.80
C THR A 59 -2.93 -9.79 6.24
N ILE A 60 -2.28 -8.98 7.10
CA ILE A 60 -2.12 -9.31 8.52
C ILE A 60 -3.46 -9.38 9.24
N GLU A 61 -4.41 -8.50 8.92
CA GLU A 61 -5.77 -8.54 9.48
C GLU A 61 -6.57 -9.78 9.03
N GLU A 62 -6.35 -10.25 7.80
CA GLU A 62 -7.01 -11.45 7.26
C GLU A 62 -6.41 -12.77 7.78
N GLU A 63 -5.13 -12.77 8.20
CA GLU A 63 -4.52 -13.97 8.74
C GLU A 63 -5.00 -14.28 10.17
N LYS A 64 -5.60 -15.47 10.34
CA LYS A 64 -5.87 -16.04 11.66
C LYS A 64 -4.53 -16.32 12.36
N PRO A 65 -4.32 -15.86 13.61
CA PRO A 65 -3.03 -16.03 14.27
C PRO A 65 -2.67 -17.52 14.35
N LEU A 66 -1.54 -17.91 13.72
CA LEU A 66 -0.94 -19.23 13.92
C LEU A 66 -0.40 -19.41 15.36
N GLY A 67 -0.26 -18.31 16.11
CA GLY A 67 0.17 -18.28 17.50
C GLY A 67 -0.97 -17.93 18.45
N GLY A 68 -1.88 -18.86 18.70
CA GLY A 68 -2.88 -18.76 19.76
C GLY A 68 -3.99 -19.79 19.54
N ASP A 69 -4.07 -20.88 20.28
CA ASP A 69 -3.97 -20.95 21.74
C ASP A 69 -2.62 -21.48 22.29
N ALA A 70 -1.79 -20.59 22.85
CA ALA A 70 -0.72 -21.01 23.78
C ALA A 70 -1.29 -21.69 25.06
N ILE A 71 -2.61 -21.56 25.30
CA ILE A 71 -3.36 -22.29 26.31
C ILE A 71 -3.64 -23.76 25.89
N THR A 72 -3.76 -24.07 24.59
CA THR A 72 -4.11 -25.44 24.15
C THR A 72 -2.90 -26.32 23.85
N THR A 73 -1.71 -25.76 23.65
CA THR A 73 -0.49 -26.56 23.43
C THR A 73 0.18 -27.01 24.74
N VAL A 74 0.01 -26.27 25.84
CA VAL A 74 0.50 -26.68 27.17
C VAL A 74 -0.52 -27.56 27.91
N GLY A 75 -1.83 -27.31 27.75
CA GLY A 75 -2.90 -28.08 28.43
C GLY A 75 -3.20 -29.46 27.83
N LYS A 76 -2.73 -29.76 26.61
CA LYS A 76 -3.00 -31.07 25.96
C LYS A 76 -1.97 -32.15 26.33
N ALA A 77 -0.85 -31.77 26.95
CA ALA A 77 0.16 -32.71 27.44
C ALA A 77 -0.15 -33.29 28.83
N THR A 78 -1.06 -32.67 29.61
CA THR A 78 -1.38 -33.09 30.99
C THR A 78 -2.57 -34.04 31.12
N LYS A 79 -3.25 -34.41 30.02
CA LYS A 79 -4.29 -35.46 30.03
C LYS A 79 -3.82 -36.75 29.36
N LYS A 80 -2.80 -37.41 29.94
CA LYS A 80 -2.69 -38.87 29.83
C LYS A 80 -3.42 -39.48 31.03
N PRO A 81 -4.54 -40.21 30.85
CA PRO A 81 -5.07 -41.02 31.94
C PRO A 81 -4.07 -42.13 32.24
N VAL A 82 -3.62 -42.17 33.49
CA VAL A 82 -2.93 -43.33 34.07
C VAL A 82 -3.92 -44.48 34.06
N SER A 83 -3.77 -45.43 33.13
CA SER A 83 -4.47 -46.70 33.21
C SER A 83 -3.68 -47.62 34.13
N HIS A 84 -4.17 -47.81 35.35
CA HIS A 84 -3.84 -49.00 36.13
C HIS A 84 -4.31 -50.24 35.38
N ARG A 85 -3.37 -51.05 34.92
CA ARG A 85 -3.48 -52.52 34.90
C ARG A 85 -2.10 -53.13 34.78
#